data_AF-A0AAW2LED4-F1
#
_entry.id   AF-A0AAW2LED4-F1
#
_cell.length_a   1.000
_cell.length_b   1.000
_cell.length_c   1.000
_cell.angle_alpha   90.00
_cell.angle_beta   90.00
_cell.angle_gamma   90.00
#
_symmetry.space_group_name_H-M   'P 1'
#
loop_
_entity.id
_entity.type
_entity.pdbx_description
1 polymer ?
#
loop_
_entity_poly.entity_id
_entity_poly.type
_entity_poly.pdbx_seq_one_letter_code
_entity_poly.pdbx_strand_id
1 'polypeptide(L)'
;MHCGPSSYENHLQALFKVRQTGSLLDFQLDFERLCNRVVGFSLESISDCFLFGLCFDTQKELAILLPTSISQAIGLARLIDAKLQD
;
A
#
# COMPACT_ATOMS: atom_id res chain seq x y z
N MET A 1 31.76 -12.92 -10.44
CA MET A 1 30.53 -13.50 -9.85
C MET A 1 29.63 -12.35 -9.48
N HIS A 2 28.56 -12.11 -10.23
CA HIS A 2 27.59 -11.05 -9.93
C HIS A 2 26.41 -11.71 -9.22
N CYS A 3 26.42 -11.71 -7.88
CA CYS A 3 25.18 -11.92 -7.13
C CYS A 3 24.35 -10.64 -7.30
N GLY A 4 23.63 -10.54 -8.42
CA GLY A 4 22.58 -9.53 -8.53
C GLY A 4 21.58 -9.77 -7.40
N PRO A 5 21.14 -8.73 -6.67
CA PRO A 5 20.23 -8.90 -5.55
C PRO A 5 19.03 -9.70 -6.04
N SER A 6 18.70 -10.75 -5.30
CA SER A 6 17.64 -11.67 -5.69
C SER A 6 16.40 -10.87 -6.07
N SER A 7 15.75 -11.20 -7.19
CA SER A 7 14.59 -10.44 -7.67
C SER A 7 13.53 -10.23 -6.57
N TYR A 8 13.46 -11.16 -5.60
CA TYR A 8 12.66 -11.07 -4.38
C TYR A 8 12.99 -9.87 -3.47
N GLU A 9 14.26 -9.61 -3.15
CA GLU A 9 14.69 -8.46 -2.33
C GLU A 9 14.32 -7.13 -3.00
N ASN A 10 14.33 -7.10 -4.34
CA ASN A 10 13.94 -5.93 -5.10
C ASN A 10 12.43 -5.62 -4.97
N HIS A 11 11.57 -6.65 -5.00
CA HIS A 11 10.12 -6.48 -4.84
C HIS A 11 9.71 -6.03 -3.44
N LEU A 12 10.35 -6.58 -2.39
CA LEU A 12 10.14 -6.13 -1.02
C LEU A 12 10.51 -4.66 -0.86
N GLN A 13 11.69 -4.28 -1.33
CA GLN A 13 12.14 -2.90 -1.28
C GLN A 13 11.20 -1.98 -2.07
N ALA A 14 10.67 -2.43 -3.20
CA ALA A 14 9.70 -1.69 -4.00
C ALA A 14 8.36 -1.52 -3.26
N LEU A 15 7.85 -2.55 -2.56
CA LEU A 15 6.62 -2.47 -1.78
C LEU A 15 6.74 -1.41 -0.66
N PHE A 16 7.84 -1.43 0.09
CA PHE A 16 8.09 -0.42 1.14
C PHE A 16 8.29 1.00 0.61
N LYS A 17 8.75 1.13 -0.64
CA LYS A 17 8.97 2.43 -1.30
C LYS A 17 7.73 2.94 -2.02
N VAL A 18 6.69 2.13 -2.19
CA VAL A 18 5.48 2.54 -2.88
C VAL A 18 4.78 3.62 -2.05
N ARG A 19 4.48 4.73 -2.70
CA ARG A 19 3.88 5.92 -2.10
C ARG A 19 2.84 6.46 -3.06
N GLN A 20 1.73 6.93 -2.53
CA GLN A 20 0.70 7.61 -3.30
C GLN A 20 1.24 8.98 -3.73
N THR A 21 1.72 9.06 -4.96
CA THR A 21 2.18 10.32 -5.58
C THR A 21 1.14 10.94 -6.51
N GLY A 22 0.05 10.22 -6.78
CA GLY A 22 -1.03 10.62 -7.69
C GLY A 22 -2.38 10.08 -7.21
N SER A 23 -3.20 9.59 -8.13
CA SER A 23 -4.50 9.01 -7.77
C SER A 23 -4.32 7.78 -6.87
N LEU A 24 -5.25 7.61 -5.93
CA LEU A 24 -5.32 6.41 -5.12
C LEU A 24 -5.47 5.14 -5.98
N LEU A 25 -6.11 5.23 -7.15
CA LEU A 25 -6.25 4.11 -8.08
C LEU A 25 -4.90 3.59 -8.56
N ASP A 26 -4.02 4.49 -9.01
CA ASP A 26 -2.68 4.12 -9.48
C ASP A 26 -1.86 3.49 -8.36
N PHE A 27 -1.89 4.10 -7.16
CA PHE A 27 -1.23 3.55 -5.98
C PHE A 27 -1.70 2.12 -5.65
N GLN A 28 -3.01 1.87 -5.67
CA GLN A 28 -3.56 0.54 -5.39
C GLN A 28 -3.12 -0.49 -6.43
N LEU A 29 -3.15 -0.13 -7.71
CA LEU A 29 -2.71 -1.02 -8.78
C LEU A 29 -1.24 -1.42 -8.63
N ASP A 30 -0.36 -0.46 -8.32
CA ASP A 30 1.06 -0.75 -8.08
C ASP A 30 1.28 -1.56 -6.79
N PHE A 31 0.55 -1.24 -5.73
CA PHE A 31 0.60 -1.99 -4.48
C PHE A 31 0.19 -3.46 -4.67
N GLU A 32 -0.94 -3.72 -5.34
CA GLU A 32 -1.42 -5.09 -5.61
C GLU A 32 -0.44 -5.87 -6.49
N ARG A 33 0.16 -5.22 -7.50
CA ARG A 33 1.19 -5.85 -8.35
C ARG A 33 2.40 -6.28 -7.54
N LEU A 34 2.83 -5.48 -6.57
CA LEU A 34 3.96 -5.79 -5.69
C LEU A 34 3.60 -6.87 -4.67
N CYS A 35 2.41 -6.78 -4.05
CA CYS A 35 1.91 -7.81 -3.13
C CYS A 35 1.83 -9.19 -3.77
N ASN A 36 1.34 -9.28 -5.01
CA ASN A 36 1.28 -10.56 -5.74
C ASN A 36 2.67 -11.17 -6.03
N ARG A 37 3.75 -10.39 -5.94
CA ARG A 37 5.13 -10.83 -6.18
C ARG A 37 5.91 -11.11 -4.90
N VAL A 38 5.40 -10.67 -3.75
CA VAL A 38 6.01 -10.91 -2.44
C VAL A 38 5.38 -12.15 -1.82
N VAL A 39 6.18 -13.19 -1.60
CA VAL A 39 5.76 -14.45 -0.96
C VAL A 39 6.31 -14.49 0.47
N GLY A 40 5.46 -14.72 1.47
CA GLY A 40 5.88 -14.87 2.88
C GLY A 40 5.73 -13.63 3.76
N PHE A 41 5.00 -12.61 3.30
CA PHE A 41 4.63 -11.46 4.13
C PHE A 41 3.36 -11.74 4.94
N SER A 42 3.36 -11.31 6.21
CA SER A 42 2.15 -11.31 7.04
C SER A 42 1.14 -10.30 6.52
N LEU A 43 -0.14 -10.64 6.59
CA LEU A 43 -1.25 -9.72 6.21
C LEU A 43 -1.21 -8.41 7.01
N GLU A 44 -0.74 -8.46 8.25
CA GLU A 44 -0.51 -7.28 9.09
C GLU A 44 0.52 -6.34 8.46
N SER A 45 1.70 -6.86 8.10
CA SER A 45 2.76 -6.07 7.47
C SER A 45 2.36 -5.50 6.10
N ILE A 46 1.50 -6.21 5.36
CA ILE A 46 0.91 -5.69 4.12
C ILE A 46 -0.04 -4.52 4.43
N SER A 47 -0.87 -4.66 5.46
CA SER A 47 -1.79 -3.61 5.92
C SER A 47 -1.03 -2.36 6.35
N ASP A 48 0.03 -2.52 7.12
CA ASP A 48 0.91 -1.42 7.55
C ASP A 48 1.58 -0.75 6.34
N CYS A 49 2.15 -1.52 5.42
CA CYS A 49 2.77 -0.98 4.20
C CYS A 49 1.77 -0.17 3.37
N PHE A 50 0.52 -0.63 3.27
CA PHE A 50 -0.54 0.10 2.59
C PHE A 50 -0.80 1.44 3.28
N LEU A 51 -1.02 1.43 4.60
CA LEU A 51 -1.24 2.63 5.42
C LEU A 51 -0.12 3.67 5.30
N PHE A 52 1.14 3.23 5.41
CA PHE A 52 2.32 4.12 5.26
C PHE A 52 2.56 4.59 3.82
N GLY A 53 1.98 3.87 2.85
CA GLY A 53 2.06 4.21 1.44
C GLY A 53 1.08 5.31 1.02
N LEU A 54 0.00 5.53 1.77
CA LEU A 54 -1.04 6.51 1.42
C LEU A 54 -0.58 7.96 1.60
N CYS A 55 -1.28 8.88 0.93
CA CYS A 55 -1.12 10.30 1.17
C CYS A 55 -1.58 10.67 2.58
N PHE A 56 -0.96 11.71 3.16
CA PHE A 56 -1.20 12.14 4.54
C PHE A 56 -2.68 12.39 4.85
N ASP A 57 -3.42 13.03 3.94
CA ASP A 57 -4.85 13.32 4.12
C ASP A 57 -5.69 12.05 4.23
N THR A 58 -5.40 11.06 3.38
CA THR A 58 -6.10 9.77 3.42
C THR A 58 -5.70 8.97 4.66
N GLN A 59 -4.41 8.95 4.99
CA GLN A 59 -3.89 8.25 6.18
C GLN A 59 -4.53 8.78 7.47
N LYS A 60 -4.68 10.11 7.59
CA LYS A 60 -5.28 10.75 8.77
C LYS A 60 -6.72 10.27 8.98
N GLU A 61 -7.54 10.28 7.94
CA GLU A 61 -8.93 9.82 8.03
C GLU A 61 -9.02 8.30 8.26
N LEU A 62 -8.14 7.53 7.62
CA LEU A 62 -8.08 6.08 7.83
C LEU A 62 -7.74 5.73 9.28
N ALA A 63 -6.84 6.50 9.91
CA ALA A 63 -6.45 6.31 11.31
C ALA A 63 -7.61 6.55 12.29
N ILE A 64 -8.57 7.43 11.94
CA ILE A 64 -9.79 7.65 12.72
C ILE A 64 -10.73 6.44 12.61
N LEU A 65 -10.78 5.82 11.43
CA LEU A 65 -11.68 4.70 11.13
C LEU A 65 -11.15 3.35 11.59
N LEU A 66 -9.86 3.26 11.96
CA LEU A 66 -9.20 2.07 12.51
C LEU A 66 -9.52 0.79 11.72
N PRO A 67 -9.05 0.67 10.47
CA PRO A 67 -9.30 -0.52 9.66
C PRO A 67 -8.77 -1.79 10.35
N THR A 68 -9.59 -2.83 10.38
CA THR A 68 -9.25 -4.12 11.00
C THR A 68 -8.69 -5.13 10.01
N SER A 69 -8.62 -4.80 8.72
CA SER A 69 -8.13 -5.66 7.65
C SER A 69 -7.70 -4.82 6.44
N ILE A 70 -6.77 -5.35 5.63
CA ILE A 70 -6.30 -4.70 4.41
C ILE A 70 -7.45 -4.38 3.44
N SER A 71 -8.43 -5.27 3.29
CA SER A 71 -9.60 -5.05 2.42
C SER A 71 -10.45 -3.87 2.90
N GLN A 72 -10.64 -3.75 4.22
CA GLN A 72 -11.32 -2.61 4.83
C GLN A 72 -10.50 -1.33 4.65
N ALA A 73 -9.18 -1.37 4.85
CA ALA A 73 -8.29 -0.24 4.61
C ALA A 73 -8.38 0.26 3.16
N ILE A 74 -8.35 -0.65 2.18
CA ILE A 74 -8.48 -0.32 0.76
C ILE A 74 -9.83 0.33 0.45
N GLY A 75 -10.92 -0.26 0.94
CA GLY A 75 -12.28 0.26 0.72
C GLY A 75 -12.49 1.63 1.36
N LEU A 76 -12.02 1.81 2.59
CA LEU A 76 -12.09 3.09 3.29
C LEU A 76 -11.23 4.16 2.61
N ALA A 77 -10.02 3.81 2.19
CA ALA A 77 -9.15 4.73 1.45
C ALA A 77 -9.85 5.25 0.19
N ARG A 78 -10.55 4.37 -0.57
CA ARG A 78 -11.34 4.77 -1.75
C ARG A 78 -12.41 5.79 -1.42
N LEU A 79 -13.16 5.56 -0.34
CA LEU A 79 -14.23 6.45 0.09
C LEU A 79 -13.67 7.81 0.53
N ILE A 80 -12.56 7.82 1.26
CA ILE A 80 -11.89 9.05 1.70
C ILE A 80 -11.34 9.82 0.50
N ASP A 81 -10.62 9.16 -0.39
CA ASP A 81 -10.04 9.79 -1.59
C ASP A 81 -11.13 10.40 -2.48
N ALA A 82 -12.26 9.69 -2.67
CA ALA A 82 -13.41 10.23 -3.38
C ALA A 82 -14.01 11.47 -2.68
N LYS A 83 -14.03 11.49 -1.34
CA LYS A 83 -14.49 12.64 -0.55
C LYS A 83 -13.51 13.83 -0.62
N LEU A 84 -12.22 13.57 -0.78
CA LEU A 84 -11.17 14.61 -0.84
C LEU A 84 -11.03 15.23 -2.24
N GLN A 85 -11.51 14.55 -3.28
CA GLN A 85 -11.52 15.03 -4.66
C GLN A 85 -12.80 15.81 -5.03
N ASP A 86 -13.78 15.86 -4.14
CA ASP A 86 -14.99 16.71 -4.20
C ASP A 86 -14.73 18.09 -3.56
#